data_AF-A0A928MPK5-F1
#
_entry.id   AF-A0A928MPK5-F1
#
_cell.length_a   1.000
_cell.length_b   1.000
_cell.length_c   1.000
_cell.angle_alpha   90.00
_cell.angle_beta   90.00
_cell.angle_gamma   90.00
#
_symmetry.space_group_name_H-M   'P 1'
#
loop_
_entity.id
_entity.type
_entity.pdbx_description
1 polymer ?
#
loop_
_entity_poly.entity_id
_entity_poly.type
_entity_poly.pdbx_seq_one_letter_code
_entity_poly.pdbx_strand_id
1 'polypeptide(L)'
;MLQSQREKLQNRTSDWMAIGVTQTGEPVRSIHVPWYYDTNAYNMKTPDIFLEPGDLLDGELMEELAALKVVGFYAFCPLPDYGVLSLFSMLWDLNLYHAQGITDLDFVTDLPELRMLFLEGATLPNLDLLFGQRRREFRCLGMYDCRVENLDSLRDYPGYLSEIIVANPKNRDERARWKNIQLKKVRYYDLKG
;
A
#
# COMPACT_ATOMS: atom_id res chain seq x y z
N MET A 1 -11.38 -18.98 13.06
CA MET A 1 -10.29 -18.60 12.14
C MET A 1 -9.21 -17.81 12.87
N LEU A 2 -9.57 -16.73 13.56
CA LEU A 2 -8.65 -15.91 14.35
C LEU A 2 -7.75 -16.72 15.30
N GLN A 3 -8.27 -17.75 15.98
CA GLN A 3 -7.47 -18.66 16.81
C GLN A 3 -6.29 -19.31 16.06
N SER A 4 -6.52 -19.76 14.82
CA SER A 4 -5.45 -20.35 14.00
C SER A 4 -4.41 -19.31 13.58
N GLN A 5 -4.82 -18.06 13.37
CA GLN A 5 -3.89 -16.97 13.06
C GLN A 5 -3.07 -16.58 14.30
N ARG A 6 -3.69 -16.57 15.50
CA ARG A 6 -3.00 -16.39 16.77
C ARG A 6 -1.99 -17.52 17.04
N GLU A 7 -2.33 -18.76 16.71
CA GLU A 7 -1.37 -19.88 16.77
C GLU A 7 -0.18 -19.70 15.82
N LYS A 8 -0.39 -19.18 14.60
CA LYS A 8 0.71 -18.83 13.69
C LYS A 8 1.59 -17.73 14.27
N LEU A 9 0.99 -16.70 14.88
CA LEU A 9 1.72 -15.62 15.55
C LEU A 9 2.58 -16.15 16.69
N GLN A 10 2.07 -17.09 17.49
CA GLN A 10 2.79 -17.68 18.62
C GLN A 10 3.95 -18.59 18.17
N ASN A 11 3.78 -19.30 17.06
CA ASN A 11 4.79 -20.24 16.53
C ASN A 11 5.73 -19.60 15.50
N ARG A 12 5.71 -18.27 15.36
CA ARG A 12 6.55 -17.56 14.38
C ARG A 12 8.04 -17.73 14.68
N THR A 13 8.84 -17.78 13.63
CA THR A 13 10.31 -17.90 13.71
C THR A 13 11.05 -16.60 13.37
N SER A 14 10.33 -15.58 12.87
CA SER A 14 10.84 -14.29 12.46
C SER A 14 10.06 -13.18 13.15
N ASP A 15 10.75 -12.14 13.60
CA ASP A 15 10.13 -10.91 14.11
C ASP A 15 9.55 -10.04 13.00
N TRP A 16 10.06 -10.23 11.77
CA TRP A 16 9.64 -9.49 10.58
C TRP A 16 8.52 -10.21 9.89
N MET A 17 7.35 -9.59 9.80
CA MET A 17 6.16 -10.23 9.24
C MET A 17 5.37 -9.33 8.31
N ALA A 18 4.50 -9.96 7.53
CA ALA A 18 3.49 -9.31 6.72
C ALA A 18 2.08 -9.77 7.09
N ILE A 19 1.12 -8.86 6.95
CA ILE A 19 -0.29 -9.09 7.24
C ILE A 19 -1.08 -9.04 5.94
N GLY A 20 -1.96 -10.01 5.74
CA GLY A 20 -2.95 -10.03 4.68
C GLY A 20 -4.33 -9.79 5.28
N VAL A 21 -5.16 -9.00 4.63
CA VAL A 21 -6.56 -8.82 5.01
C VAL A 21 -7.43 -9.22 3.84
N THR A 22 -8.30 -10.20 4.02
CA THR A 22 -9.24 -10.67 3.00
C THR A 22 -10.64 -10.65 3.58
N GLN A 23 -11.67 -10.65 2.72
CA GLN A 23 -13.06 -10.58 3.16
C GLN A 23 -13.45 -11.65 4.19
N THR A 24 -12.75 -12.78 4.18
CA THR A 24 -13.03 -13.94 5.03
C THR A 24 -11.84 -14.35 5.88
N GLY A 25 -10.72 -13.64 5.88
CA GLY A 25 -9.47 -14.02 6.55
C GLY A 25 -8.75 -15.26 5.98
N GLU A 26 -9.23 -15.81 4.86
CA GLU A 26 -8.56 -16.90 4.16
C GLU A 26 -7.37 -16.41 3.32
N PRO A 27 -6.29 -17.19 3.18
CA PRO A 27 -5.15 -16.83 2.34
C PRO A 27 -5.48 -16.65 0.86
N VAL A 28 -4.88 -15.64 0.23
CA VAL A 28 -4.87 -15.53 -1.25
C VAL A 28 -3.75 -16.37 -1.85
N ARG A 29 -3.97 -16.87 -3.08
CA ARG A 29 -3.01 -17.73 -3.79
C ARG A 29 -1.78 -16.98 -4.32
N SER A 30 -1.92 -15.68 -4.56
CA SER A 30 -0.87 -14.85 -5.14
C SER A 30 -1.06 -13.39 -4.75
N ILE A 31 0.06 -12.68 -4.65
CA ILE A 31 0.08 -11.23 -4.43
C ILE A 31 0.58 -10.61 -5.72
N HIS A 32 -0.11 -9.59 -6.20
CA HIS A 32 0.38 -8.83 -7.33
C HIS A 32 1.58 -7.99 -6.88
N VAL A 33 2.72 -8.17 -7.54
CA VAL A 33 3.93 -7.36 -7.33
C VAL A 33 4.11 -6.47 -8.57
N PRO A 34 3.62 -5.22 -8.52
CA PRO A 34 3.62 -4.36 -9.71
C PRO A 34 5.03 -3.92 -10.10
N TRP A 35 5.97 -3.81 -9.15
CA TRP A 35 7.32 -3.25 -9.36
C TRP A 35 8.42 -4.29 -9.58
N TYR A 36 8.17 -5.29 -10.43
CA TYR A 36 9.04 -6.46 -10.66
C TYR A 36 10.47 -6.16 -11.17
N TYR A 37 10.79 -4.90 -11.48
CA TYR A 37 12.13 -4.46 -11.87
C TYR A 37 12.83 -3.63 -10.79
N ASP A 38 12.15 -3.25 -9.71
CA ASP A 38 12.77 -2.61 -8.56
C ASP A 38 13.30 -3.68 -7.62
N THR A 39 14.57 -3.56 -7.21
CA THR A 39 15.19 -4.57 -6.36
C THR A 39 14.54 -4.68 -4.98
N ASN A 40 13.86 -3.63 -4.50
CA ASN A 40 13.12 -3.70 -3.24
C ASN A 40 11.87 -4.57 -3.36
N ALA A 41 11.31 -4.75 -4.56
CA ALA A 41 10.19 -5.66 -4.77
C ALA A 41 10.55 -7.13 -4.45
N TYR A 42 11.84 -7.50 -4.49
CA TYR A 42 12.31 -8.81 -4.04
C TYR A 42 12.23 -8.99 -2.51
N ASN A 43 12.15 -7.90 -1.75
CA ASN A 43 12.02 -7.93 -0.29
C ASN A 43 10.55 -7.96 0.17
N MET A 44 9.60 -7.83 -0.76
CA MET A 44 8.17 -7.99 -0.43
C MET A 44 7.91 -9.39 0.11
N LYS A 45 7.24 -9.45 1.25
CA LYS A 45 6.88 -10.70 1.91
C LYS A 45 5.47 -11.14 1.57
N THR A 46 5.28 -12.45 1.41
CA THR A 46 3.94 -13.04 1.51
C THR A 46 3.43 -12.90 2.95
N PRO A 47 2.15 -12.56 3.17
CA PRO A 47 1.58 -12.51 4.51
C PRO A 47 1.78 -13.80 5.28
N ASP A 48 2.23 -13.65 6.51
CA ASP A 48 2.38 -14.73 7.49
C ASP A 48 1.02 -15.11 8.09
N ILE A 49 0.16 -14.09 8.26
CA ILE A 49 -1.21 -14.25 8.74
C ILE A 49 -2.19 -13.59 7.79
N PHE A 50 -3.42 -14.09 7.84
CA PHE A 50 -4.56 -13.50 7.14
C PHE A 50 -5.68 -13.21 8.13
N LEU A 51 -6.17 -11.98 8.09
CA LEU A 51 -7.21 -11.47 8.96
C LEU A 51 -8.44 -11.11 8.13
N GLU A 52 -9.62 -11.15 8.73
CA GLU A 52 -10.79 -10.48 8.17
C GLU A 52 -10.90 -9.03 8.68
N PRO A 53 -11.64 -8.13 8.01
CA PRO A 53 -11.72 -6.73 8.45
C PRO A 53 -12.25 -6.57 9.88
N GLY A 54 -13.07 -7.50 10.36
CA GLY A 54 -13.57 -7.52 11.74
C GLY A 54 -12.48 -7.79 12.78
N ASP A 55 -11.45 -8.57 12.44
CA ASP A 55 -10.33 -8.86 13.35
C ASP A 55 -9.51 -7.59 13.66
N LEU A 56 -9.52 -6.60 12.76
CA LEU A 56 -8.82 -5.32 12.96
C LEU A 56 -9.46 -4.46 14.07
N LEU A 57 -10.66 -4.83 14.53
CA LEU A 57 -11.35 -4.18 15.63
C LEU A 57 -11.04 -4.81 16.99
N ASP A 58 -10.34 -5.95 17.02
CA ASP A 58 -9.87 -6.61 18.25
C ASP A 58 -8.64 -5.86 18.79
N GLY A 59 -8.86 -5.09 19.86
CA GLY A 59 -7.80 -4.28 20.48
C GLY A 59 -6.63 -5.11 21.03
N GLU A 60 -6.89 -6.29 21.61
CA GLU A 60 -5.83 -7.16 22.13
C GLU A 60 -4.99 -7.72 20.98
N LEU A 61 -5.63 -8.12 19.88
CA LEU A 61 -4.91 -8.55 18.68
C LEU A 61 -4.06 -7.40 18.11
N MET A 62 -4.61 -6.19 18.04
CA MET A 62 -3.89 -5.04 17.50
C MET A 62 -2.69 -4.67 18.38
N GLU A 63 -2.81 -4.75 19.71
CA GLU A 63 -1.68 -4.56 20.63
C GLU A 63 -0.59 -5.62 20.43
N GLU A 64 -0.98 -6.90 20.27
CA GLU A 64 -0.04 -7.98 19.98
C GLU A 64 0.70 -7.75 18.66
N LEU A 65 -0.01 -7.35 17.60
CA LEU A 65 0.58 -7.10 16.28
C LEU A 65 1.46 -5.84 16.26
N ALA A 66 1.07 -4.78 16.97
CA ALA A 66 1.85 -3.55 17.08
C ALA A 66 3.19 -3.75 17.80
N ALA A 67 3.31 -4.79 18.64
CA ALA A 67 4.57 -5.18 19.27
C ALA A 67 5.54 -5.90 18.31
N LEU A 68 5.11 -6.22 17.08
CA LEU A 68 5.90 -6.95 16.08
C LEU A 68 6.46 -6.02 15.00
N LYS A 69 7.45 -6.51 14.24
CA LYS A 69 7.99 -5.77 13.08
C LYS A 69 7.17 -6.08 11.84
N VAL A 70 5.99 -5.48 11.76
CA VAL A 70 5.14 -5.55 10.56
C VAL A 70 5.76 -4.68 9.46
N VAL A 71 6.22 -5.32 8.38
CA VAL A 71 6.87 -4.65 7.24
C VAL A 71 6.03 -4.65 5.97
N GLY A 72 5.04 -5.53 5.88
CA GLY A 72 4.12 -5.61 4.74
C GLY A 72 2.67 -5.66 5.18
N PHE A 73 1.80 -4.94 4.49
CA PHE A 73 0.36 -4.94 4.76
C PHE A 73 -0.39 -4.97 3.42
N TYR A 74 -1.25 -5.98 3.26
CA TYR A 74 -1.91 -6.30 2.01
C TYR A 74 -3.41 -6.44 2.24
N ALA A 75 -4.20 -5.42 1.93
CA ALA A 75 -5.65 -5.46 2.03
C ALA A 75 -6.27 -5.81 0.68
N PHE A 76 -6.84 -7.01 0.56
CA PHE A 76 -7.53 -7.51 -0.64
C PHE A 76 -9.03 -7.19 -0.64
N CYS A 77 -9.47 -6.31 0.26
CA CYS A 77 -10.85 -5.87 0.41
C CYS A 77 -10.87 -4.50 1.12
N PRO A 78 -11.98 -3.74 1.01
CA PRO A 78 -12.11 -2.48 1.73
C PRO A 78 -11.99 -2.68 3.24
N LEU A 79 -11.23 -1.80 3.90
CA LEU A 79 -11.15 -1.77 5.36
C LEU A 79 -12.24 -0.84 5.93
N PRO A 80 -12.76 -1.12 7.15
CA PRO A 80 -13.69 -0.24 7.84
C PRO A 80 -13.03 1.09 8.24
N ASP A 81 -11.74 1.03 8.57
CA ASP A 81 -10.91 2.17 8.97
C ASP A 81 -9.45 1.90 8.57
N TYR A 82 -8.79 2.88 7.97
CA TYR A 82 -7.38 2.82 7.61
C TYR A 82 -6.46 3.36 8.71
N GLY A 83 -7.00 3.93 9.79
CA GLY A 83 -6.26 4.39 10.96
C GLY A 83 -5.47 3.29 11.66
N VAL A 84 -5.90 2.02 11.52
CA VAL A 84 -5.15 0.84 12.01
C VAL A 84 -3.72 0.78 11.48
N LEU A 85 -3.45 1.36 10.30
CA LEU A 85 -2.11 1.37 9.71
C LEU A 85 -1.10 2.16 10.56
N SER A 86 -1.56 3.16 11.34
CA SER A 86 -0.70 3.95 12.24
C SER A 86 0.01 3.10 13.31
N LEU A 87 -0.50 1.90 13.60
CA LEU A 87 0.11 0.96 14.54
C LEU A 87 1.42 0.36 13.99
N PHE A 88 1.65 0.41 12.68
CA PHE A 88 2.74 -0.31 12.01
C PHE A 88 3.80 0.64 11.46
N SER A 89 4.50 1.36 12.34
CA SER A 89 5.52 2.36 11.96
C SER A 89 6.69 1.83 11.10
N MET A 90 6.93 0.51 11.10
CA MET A 90 7.97 -0.16 10.31
C MET A 90 7.51 -0.61 8.92
N LEU A 91 6.29 -0.24 8.50
CA LEU A 91 5.73 -0.69 7.24
C LEU A 91 6.55 -0.18 6.04
N TRP A 92 7.10 -1.09 5.26
CA TRP A 92 7.83 -0.79 4.02
C TRP A 92 6.91 -0.86 2.81
N ASP A 93 6.00 -1.84 2.82
CA ASP A 93 5.17 -2.23 1.69
C ASP A 93 3.69 -2.17 2.07
N LEU A 94 2.94 -1.28 1.42
CA LEU A 94 1.51 -1.14 1.62
C LEU A 94 0.78 -1.35 0.30
N ASN A 95 -0.10 -2.36 0.26
CA ASN A 95 -0.91 -2.68 -0.90
C ASN A 95 -2.38 -2.68 -0.50
N LEU A 96 -3.13 -1.70 -0.98
CA LEU A 96 -4.55 -1.53 -0.73
C LEU A 96 -5.33 -1.75 -2.03
N TYR A 97 -5.88 -2.95 -2.17
CA TYR A 97 -6.80 -3.31 -3.23
C TYR A 97 -8.21 -2.89 -2.83
N HIS A 98 -9.04 -2.51 -3.82
CA HIS A 98 -10.40 -2.03 -3.56
C HIS A 98 -10.47 -0.87 -2.54
N ALA A 99 -9.62 0.13 -2.77
CA ALA A 99 -9.48 1.33 -1.95
C ALA A 99 -10.45 2.46 -2.35
N GLN A 100 -11.66 2.16 -2.87
CA GLN A 100 -12.62 3.19 -3.32
C GLN A 100 -13.08 4.12 -2.20
N GLY A 101 -12.98 3.69 -0.93
CA GLY A 101 -13.28 4.51 0.24
C GLY A 101 -12.15 5.45 0.68
N ILE A 102 -10.96 5.36 0.08
CA ILE A 102 -9.82 6.22 0.44
C ILE A 102 -9.95 7.56 -0.30
N THR A 103 -10.10 8.63 0.48
CA THR A 103 -10.22 10.01 -0.01
C THR A 103 -9.06 10.92 0.35
N ASP A 104 -8.17 10.47 1.25
CA ASP A 104 -6.96 11.15 1.68
C ASP A 104 -5.86 10.13 1.99
N LEU A 105 -4.68 10.62 2.37
CA LEU A 105 -3.52 9.79 2.71
C LEU A 105 -3.00 10.11 4.12
N ASP A 106 -3.85 10.52 5.05
CA ASP A 106 -3.43 10.99 6.38
C ASP A 106 -2.66 9.89 7.15
N PHE A 107 -3.05 8.63 6.97
CA PHE A 107 -2.37 7.47 7.56
C PHE A 107 -0.89 7.36 7.16
N VAL A 108 -0.47 7.93 6.03
CA VAL A 108 0.93 7.91 5.58
C VAL A 108 1.81 8.72 6.53
N THR A 109 1.26 9.69 7.27
CA THR A 109 2.04 10.52 8.21
C THR A 109 2.69 9.67 9.31
N ASP A 110 2.04 8.59 9.73
CA ASP A 110 2.49 7.64 10.75
C ASP A 110 3.34 6.48 10.19
N LEU A 111 3.61 6.47 8.88
CA LEU A 111 4.39 5.44 8.18
C LEU A 111 5.72 6.01 7.66
N PRO A 112 6.69 6.34 8.54
CA PRO A 112 7.94 7.00 8.13
C PRO A 112 8.83 6.09 7.28
N GLU A 113 8.70 4.78 7.41
CA GLU A 113 9.50 3.78 6.70
C GLU A 113 8.86 3.32 5.38
N LEU A 114 7.71 3.88 4.99
CA LEU A 114 6.99 3.46 3.78
C LEU A 114 7.80 3.76 2.51
N ARG A 115 8.05 2.71 1.72
CA ARG A 115 8.86 2.77 0.49
C ARG A 115 8.03 2.46 -0.74
N MET A 116 7.03 1.59 -0.60
CA MET A 116 6.24 1.10 -1.71
C MET A 116 4.75 1.17 -1.38
N LEU A 117 4.00 1.90 -2.18
CA LEU A 117 2.55 2.06 -2.00
C LEU A 117 1.82 1.69 -3.30
N PHE A 118 0.91 0.74 -3.18
CA PHE A 118 -0.05 0.39 -4.21
C PHE A 118 -1.47 0.71 -3.76
N LEU A 119 -2.21 1.45 -4.59
CA LEU A 119 -3.61 1.79 -4.41
C LEU A 119 -4.41 1.36 -5.64
N GLU A 120 -5.58 0.76 -5.41
CA GLU A 120 -6.55 0.45 -6.44
C GLU A 120 -7.90 1.14 -6.17
N GLY A 121 -8.38 1.99 -7.08
CA GLY A 121 -9.71 2.60 -7.01
C GLY A 121 -9.82 3.86 -6.13
N ALA A 122 -8.73 4.35 -5.54
CA ALA A 122 -8.75 5.53 -4.67
C ALA A 122 -9.05 6.84 -5.44
N THR A 123 -9.72 7.79 -4.79
CA THR A 123 -9.95 9.15 -5.34
C THR A 123 -9.37 10.18 -4.39
N LEU A 124 -8.25 10.78 -4.78
CA LEU A 124 -7.44 11.66 -3.93
C LEU A 124 -7.43 13.09 -4.47
N PRO A 125 -7.49 14.11 -3.60
CA PRO A 125 -7.34 15.50 -4.01
C PRO A 125 -5.90 15.81 -4.47
N ASN A 126 -4.89 15.21 -3.83
CA ASN A 126 -3.48 15.40 -4.15
C ASN A 126 -2.62 14.25 -3.59
N LEU A 127 -1.29 14.33 -3.77
CA LEU A 127 -0.31 13.37 -3.23
C LEU A 127 0.68 14.05 -2.28
N ASP A 128 0.30 15.19 -1.68
CA ASP A 128 1.21 16.05 -0.94
C ASP A 128 1.77 15.35 0.31
N LEU A 129 1.02 14.42 0.91
CA LEU A 129 1.50 13.67 2.08
C LEU A 129 2.56 12.61 1.73
N LEU A 130 2.62 12.17 0.47
CA LEU A 130 3.68 11.27 -0.01
C LEU A 130 4.95 12.03 -0.36
N PHE A 131 4.82 13.25 -0.90
CA PHE A 131 5.94 13.96 -1.55
C PHE A 131 6.31 15.32 -0.92
N GLY A 132 5.45 15.87 -0.07
CA GLY A 132 5.50 17.27 0.38
C GLY A 132 6.24 17.53 1.69
N GLN A 133 6.58 16.52 2.50
CA GLN A 133 7.26 16.74 3.78
C GLN A 133 8.33 15.68 4.08
N ARG A 134 9.58 16.15 4.13
CA ARG A 134 10.83 15.44 4.51
C ARG A 134 11.28 14.33 3.54
N ARG A 135 12.60 14.07 3.55
CA ARG A 135 13.29 13.07 2.74
C ARG A 135 12.83 11.65 3.08
N ARG A 136 11.60 11.30 2.73
CA ARG A 136 11.13 9.92 2.71
C ARG A 136 11.80 9.23 1.53
N GLU A 137 12.42 8.09 1.77
CA GLU A 137 12.95 7.22 0.70
C GLU A 137 11.80 6.46 0.01
N PHE A 138 10.77 7.19 -0.42
CA PHE A 138 9.64 6.60 -1.12
C PHE A 138 10.08 6.25 -2.55
N ARG A 139 9.97 4.97 -2.92
CA ARG A 139 10.58 4.42 -4.13
C ARG A 139 9.56 4.14 -5.22
N CYS A 140 8.43 3.55 -4.85
CA CYS A 140 7.52 2.93 -5.80
C CYS A 140 6.07 3.32 -5.54
N LEU A 141 5.38 3.79 -6.58
CA LEU A 141 3.95 4.12 -6.53
C LEU A 141 3.18 3.32 -7.58
N GLY A 142 2.11 2.66 -7.17
CA GLY A 142 1.15 1.98 -8.03
C GLY A 142 -0.23 2.60 -7.88
N MET A 143 -0.80 3.09 -8.99
CA MET A 143 -2.10 3.76 -9.03
C MET A 143 -2.98 3.07 -10.07
N TYR A 144 -3.81 2.14 -9.62
CA TYR A 144 -4.68 1.34 -10.50
C TYR A 144 -6.11 1.86 -10.37
N ASP A 145 -6.76 2.25 -11.47
CA ASP A 145 -8.09 2.86 -11.46
C ASP A 145 -8.27 4.02 -10.45
N CYS A 146 -7.15 4.69 -10.12
CA CYS A 146 -7.16 5.80 -9.18
C CYS A 146 -7.42 7.12 -9.91
N ARG A 147 -7.98 8.10 -9.19
CA ARG A 147 -8.10 9.49 -9.63
C ARG A 147 -7.32 10.38 -8.67
N VAL A 148 -6.45 11.23 -9.21
CA VAL A 148 -5.75 12.26 -8.43
C VAL A 148 -6.02 13.63 -9.05
N GLU A 149 -6.59 14.55 -8.28
CA GLU A 149 -6.99 15.86 -8.80
C GLU A 149 -5.80 16.81 -9.00
N ASN A 150 -4.83 16.81 -8.10
CA ASN A 150 -3.62 17.60 -8.20
C ASN A 150 -2.35 16.71 -8.13
N LEU A 151 -1.48 16.83 -9.14
CA LEU A 151 -0.22 16.08 -9.26
C LEU A 151 1.03 16.97 -9.08
N ASP A 152 0.87 18.22 -8.65
CA ASP A 152 1.97 19.18 -8.57
C ASP A 152 3.06 18.72 -7.58
N SER A 153 2.69 18.19 -6.41
CA SER A 153 3.66 17.64 -5.45
C SER A 153 4.50 16.49 -6.00
N LEU A 154 3.94 15.71 -6.93
CA LEU A 154 4.68 14.67 -7.63
C LEU A 154 5.58 15.25 -8.73
N ARG A 155 5.11 16.28 -9.45
CA ARG A 155 5.89 16.97 -10.49
C ARG A 155 7.14 17.65 -9.90
N ASP A 156 6.97 18.24 -8.73
CA ASP A 156 8.01 19.04 -8.06
C ASP A 156 8.80 18.22 -7.03
N TYR A 157 8.59 16.89 -6.98
CA TYR A 157 9.24 16.02 -6.00
C TYR A 157 10.78 16.03 -6.20
N PRO A 158 11.55 16.54 -5.22
CA PRO A 158 13.01 16.66 -5.36
C PRO A 158 13.74 15.34 -5.06
N GLY A 159 13.03 14.32 -4.59
CA GLY A 159 13.59 13.03 -4.21
C GLY A 159 13.73 12.06 -5.39
N TYR A 160 14.12 10.83 -5.08
CA TYR A 160 14.26 9.77 -6.08
C TYR A 160 13.09 8.80 -5.98
N LEU A 161 12.32 8.72 -7.05
CA LEU A 161 11.36 7.65 -7.31
C LEU A 161 11.96 6.66 -8.30
N SER A 162 11.91 5.37 -7.95
CA SER A 162 12.32 4.28 -8.84
C SER A 162 11.33 4.05 -9.97
N GLU A 163 10.04 3.97 -9.64
CA GLU A 163 9.01 3.57 -10.60
C GLU A 163 7.63 4.07 -10.18
N ILE A 164 6.90 4.63 -11.15
CA ILE A 164 5.45 4.82 -11.03
C ILE A 164 4.76 3.92 -12.05
N ILE A 165 3.70 3.26 -11.59
CA ILE A 165 2.82 2.46 -12.44
C ILE A 165 1.42 3.04 -12.35
N VAL A 166 0.88 3.41 -13.51
CA VAL A 166 -0.51 3.86 -13.64
C VAL A 166 -1.25 2.86 -14.51
N ALA A 167 -2.29 2.22 -13.98
CA ALA A 167 -3.14 1.30 -14.74
C ALA A 167 -4.58 1.82 -14.81
N ASN A 168 -5.21 1.63 -15.97
CA ASN A 168 -6.59 2.04 -16.24
C ASN A 168 -6.87 3.53 -15.99
N PRO A 169 -6.07 4.46 -16.54
CA PRO A 169 -6.42 5.88 -16.46
C PRO A 169 -7.76 6.11 -17.15
N LYS A 170 -8.71 6.75 -16.45
CA LYS A 170 -10.13 6.87 -16.86
C LYS A 170 -10.34 7.37 -18.30
N ASN A 171 -9.45 8.20 -18.82
CA ASN A 171 -9.51 8.70 -20.19
C ASN A 171 -8.13 9.15 -20.72
N ARG A 172 -8.09 9.62 -21.98
CA ARG A 172 -6.87 10.10 -22.64
C ARG A 172 -6.25 11.30 -21.92
N ASP A 173 -7.08 12.21 -21.41
CA ASP A 173 -6.62 13.42 -20.73
C ASP A 173 -5.94 13.08 -19.42
N GLU A 174 -6.50 12.15 -18.65
CA GLU A 174 -5.89 11.62 -17.43
C GLU A 174 -4.52 11.03 -17.72
N ARG A 175 -4.42 10.19 -18.76
CA ARG A 175 -3.12 9.63 -19.17
C ARG A 175 -2.13 10.73 -19.55
N ALA A 176 -2.56 11.80 -20.23
CA ALA A 176 -1.69 12.91 -20.59
C ALA A 176 -1.19 13.68 -19.35
N ARG A 177 -2.05 13.89 -18.34
CA ARG A 177 -1.68 14.52 -17.06
C ARG A 177 -0.54 13.75 -16.38
N TRP A 178 -0.67 12.43 -16.28
CA TRP A 178 0.39 11.59 -15.72
C TRP A 178 1.66 11.56 -16.57
N LYS A 179 1.56 11.67 -17.90
CA LYS A 179 2.73 11.72 -18.81
C LYS A 179 3.56 12.99 -18.70
N ASN A 180 2.95 14.08 -18.23
CA ASN A 180 3.67 15.34 -18.00
C ASN A 180 4.56 15.30 -16.74
N ILE A 181 4.53 14.21 -15.99
CA ILE A 181 5.40 13.98 -14.84
C ILE A 181 6.76 13.48 -15.32
N GLN A 182 7.82 14.25 -15.03
CA GLN A 182 9.19 13.97 -15.48
C GLN A 182 9.92 13.08 -14.45
N LEU A 183 9.72 11.77 -14.54
CA LEU A 183 10.40 10.79 -13.69
C LEU A 183 11.23 9.80 -14.51
N LYS A 184 12.22 9.19 -13.86
CA LYS A 184 13.12 8.23 -14.51
C LYS A 184 12.39 7.05 -15.13
N LYS A 185 11.28 6.62 -14.53
CA LYS A 185 10.51 5.46 -15.00
C LYS A 185 9.04 5.61 -14.65
N VAL A 186 8.20 5.72 -15.68
CA VAL A 186 6.74 5.67 -15.54
C VAL A 186 6.19 4.66 -16.54
N ARG A 187 5.37 3.73 -16.05
CA ARG A 187 4.68 2.72 -16.87
C ARG A 187 3.19 2.98 -16.87
N TYR A 188 2.60 2.87 -18.05
CA TYR A 188 1.17 3.00 -18.26
C TYR A 188 0.63 1.69 -18.77
N TYR A 189 -0.36 1.16 -18.06
CA TYR A 189 -1.12 -0.01 -18.49
C TYR A 189 -2.55 0.40 -18.81
N ASP A 190 -3.03 -0.16 -19.90
CA ASP A 190 -4.44 -0.13 -20.28
C ASP A 190 -4.88 -1.58 -20.20
N LEU A 191 -5.32 -2.00 -19.02
CA LEU A 191 -5.79 -3.36 -18.83
C LEU A 191 -7.16 -3.41 -19.51
N LYS A 192 -7.14 -3.76 -20.80
CA LYS A 192 -8.38 -4.08 -21.52
C LYS A 192 -9.03 -5.25 -20.80
N GLY A 193 -10.19 -4.98 -20.19
CA GLY A 193 -11.12 -6.01 -19.75
C GLY A 193 -11.67 -6.81 -20.91
#